data_AF-A0A6P0UA13-F1
#
_entry.id   AF-A0A6P0UA13-F1
#
_cell.length_a   1.000
_cell.length_b   1.000
_cell.length_c   1.000
_cell.angle_alpha   90.00
_cell.angle_beta   90.00
_cell.angle_gamma   90.00
#
_symmetry.space_group_name_H-M   'P 1'
#
loop_
_entity.id
_entity.type
_entity.pdbx_description
1 polymer ?
#
loop_
_entity_poly.entity_id
_entity_poly.type
_entity_poly.pdbx_seq_one_letter_code
_entity_poly.pdbx_strand_id
1 'polypeptide(L)'
;LGSRKLTMTVLTAGMGIGYPTFGRVSEGWWLPFAVLLTMMCSFFVQAAEGSTFAIVPLIKRRVTGQIAGNVGAYGNVGAVVYLTLFSLLPEGAVGNRIFFEVLGVMSIIVAFLCGFFLKEPEGSFAEHHKDEEDEEEVNLESVPMFAED
;
A
#
# COMPACT_ATOMS: atom_id res chain seq x y z
N LEU A 1 12.61 7.47 -12.18
CA LEU A 1 12.07 7.44 -10.81
C LEU A 1 10.94 6.40 -10.67
N GLY A 2 11.24 5.11 -10.62
CA GLY A 2 11.58 4.25 -11.76
C GLY A 2 11.14 2.79 -11.58
N SER A 3 10.34 2.49 -10.54
CA SER A 3 9.86 1.15 -10.16
C SER A 3 8.74 1.36 -9.14
N ARG A 4 7.51 0.90 -9.39
CA ARG A 4 6.42 1.03 -8.41
C ARG A 4 6.74 0.26 -7.12
N LYS A 5 7.54 -0.81 -7.20
CA LYS A 5 8.12 -1.49 -6.03
C LYS A 5 8.99 -0.58 -5.20
N LEU A 6 9.84 0.22 -5.86
CA LEU A 6 10.72 1.16 -5.16
C LEU A 6 9.88 2.22 -4.46
N THR A 7 8.85 2.76 -5.13
CA THR A 7 7.91 3.69 -4.50
C THR A 7 7.25 3.09 -3.26
N MET A 8 6.67 1.89 -3.35
CA MET A 8 6.03 1.23 -2.21
C MET A 8 7.05 0.97 -1.08
N THR A 9 8.22 0.43 -1.42
CA THR A 9 9.29 0.13 -0.44
C THR A 9 9.78 1.38 0.29
N VAL A 10 10.01 2.49 -0.43
CA VAL A 10 10.47 3.75 0.15
C VAL A 10 9.39 4.38 1.04
N LEU A 11 8.13 4.36 0.61
CA LEU A 11 7.02 4.90 1.39
C LEU A 11 6.82 4.10 2.68
N THR A 12 6.84 2.76 2.60
CA THR A 12 6.75 1.90 3.78
C THR A 12 7.98 2.09 4.68
N ALA A 13 9.19 2.16 4.14
CA ALA A 13 10.40 2.40 4.94
C ALA A 13 10.36 3.76 5.66
N GLY A 14 9.86 4.81 5.00
CA GLY A 14 9.67 6.14 5.60
C GLY A 14 8.72 6.10 6.78
N MET A 15 7.64 5.32 6.68
CA MET A 15 6.69 5.09 7.77
C MET A 15 7.34 4.34 8.95
N GLY A 16 8.20 3.37 8.64
CA GLY A 16 8.96 2.59 9.60
C GLY A 16 9.90 3.41 10.47
N ILE A 17 10.39 4.54 9.95
CA ILE A 17 11.18 5.53 10.68
C ILE A 17 10.27 6.58 11.35
N GLY A 18 9.17 6.95 10.70
CA GLY A 18 8.22 7.95 11.18
C GLY A 18 7.54 7.55 12.49
N TYR A 19 7.05 6.32 12.61
CA TYR A 19 6.32 5.90 13.81
C TYR A 19 7.18 5.81 15.07
N PRO A 20 8.40 5.23 15.08
CA PRO A 20 9.24 5.24 16.28
C PRO A 20 9.69 6.65 16.67
N THR A 21 9.78 7.56 15.70
CA THR A 21 10.04 8.99 15.96
C THR A 21 8.83 9.63 16.64
N PHE A 22 7.62 9.34 16.15
CA PHE A 22 6.37 9.82 16.73
C PHE A 22 6.14 9.28 18.15
N GLY A 23 6.45 8.01 18.40
CA GLY A 23 6.35 7.39 19.74
C GLY A 23 7.29 7.98 20.80
N ARG A 24 8.25 8.83 20.41
CA ARG A 24 9.16 9.56 21.32
C ARG A 24 8.71 11.00 21.61
N VAL A 25 7.61 11.46 21.00
CA VAL A 25 7.06 12.79 21.27
C VAL A 25 6.62 12.86 22.72
N SER A 26 7.11 13.86 23.45
CA SER A 26 6.78 14.12 24.85
C SER A 26 6.26 15.53 25.04
N GLU A 27 5.72 15.82 26.22
CA GLU A 27 5.16 17.14 26.58
C GLU A 27 6.16 18.30 26.44
N GLY A 28 7.47 18.02 26.42
CA GLY A 28 8.53 19.02 26.22
C GLY A 28 8.78 19.42 24.76
N TRP A 29 8.09 18.82 23.79
CA TRP A 29 8.26 19.13 22.38
C TRP A 29 7.54 20.42 21.97
N TRP A 30 8.13 21.14 21.02
CA TRP A 30 7.48 22.32 20.47
C TRP A 30 6.23 21.89 19.67
N LEU A 31 5.06 22.36 20.09
CA LEU A 31 3.75 22.03 19.50
C LEU A 31 3.72 22.07 17.96
N PRO A 32 4.22 23.11 17.25
CA PRO A 32 4.21 23.15 15.79
C PRO A 32 5.02 22.02 15.16
N PHE A 33 6.13 21.60 15.79
CA PHE A 33 6.95 20.51 15.31
C PHE A 33 6.24 19.16 15.44
N ALA A 34 5.55 18.93 16.56
CA ALA A 34 4.72 17.73 16.74
C ALA A 34 3.60 17.65 15.69
N VAL A 35 2.94 18.78 15.38
CA VAL A 35 1.91 18.84 14.33
C VAL A 35 2.49 18.52 12.96
N LEU A 36 3.63 19.15 12.60
CA LEU A 36 4.29 18.88 11.32
C LEU A 36 4.69 17.41 11.18
N LEU A 37 5.21 16.80 12.26
CA LEU A 37 5.56 15.38 12.27
C LEU A 37 4.34 14.49 12.05
N THR A 38 3.20 14.78 12.71
CA THR A 38 1.93 14.07 12.50
C THR A 38 1.47 14.16 11.05
N MET A 39 1.51 15.36 10.45
CA MET A 39 1.10 15.58 9.06
C MET A 39 1.99 14.81 8.08
N MET A 40 3.30 14.84 8.30
CA MET A 40 4.25 14.06 7.51
C MET A 40 3.95 12.56 7.62
N CYS A 41 3.75 12.04 8.83
CA CYS A 41 3.41 10.64 9.03
C CYS A 41 2.11 10.26 8.29
N SER A 42 1.08 11.10 8.36
CA SER A 42 -0.19 10.88 7.66
C SER A 42 -0.02 10.81 6.14
N PHE A 43 0.80 11.69 5.57
CA PHE A 43 1.10 11.66 4.13
C PHE A 43 1.74 10.33 3.72
N PHE A 44 2.75 9.86 4.46
CA PHE A 44 3.41 8.58 4.18
C PHE A 44 2.44 7.40 4.27
N VAL A 45 1.53 7.39 5.25
CA VAL A 45 0.50 6.35 5.41
C VAL A 45 -0.42 6.32 4.18
N GLN A 46 -1.01 7.46 3.83
CA GLN A 46 -1.94 7.53 2.70
C GLN A 46 -1.26 7.18 1.37
N ALA A 47 -0.03 7.64 1.17
CA ALA A 47 0.75 7.33 -0.02
C ALA A 47 1.10 5.83 -0.10
N ALA A 48 1.44 5.20 1.02
CA ALA A 48 1.73 3.76 1.06
C ALA A 48 0.49 2.92 0.72
N GLU A 49 -0.66 3.22 1.33
CA GLU A 49 -1.93 2.54 1.03
C GLU A 49 -2.31 2.70 -0.46
N GLY A 50 -2.20 3.93 -0.99
CA GLY A 50 -2.43 4.20 -2.41
C GLY A 50 -1.49 3.42 -3.33
N SER A 51 -0.22 3.26 -2.92
CA SER A 51 0.77 2.49 -3.69
C SER A 51 0.46 0.98 -3.71
N THR A 52 -0.07 0.42 -2.62
CA THR A 52 -0.49 -0.98 -2.53
C THR A 52 -1.63 -1.27 -3.51
N PHE A 53 -2.65 -0.41 -3.55
CA PHE A 53 -3.77 -0.56 -4.50
C PHE A 53 -3.33 -0.35 -5.97
N ALA A 54 -2.33 0.51 -6.21
CA ALA A 54 -1.82 0.77 -7.57
C ALA A 54 -1.07 -0.43 -8.20
N ILE A 55 -0.65 -1.42 -7.40
CA ILE A 55 0.02 -2.64 -7.88
C ILE A 55 -1.00 -3.72 -8.29
N VAL A 56 -2.18 -3.74 -7.67
CA VAL A 56 -3.22 -4.75 -7.91
C VAL A 56 -3.54 -5.01 -9.40
N PRO A 57 -3.81 -4.00 -10.24
CA PRO A 57 -4.17 -4.24 -11.64
C PRO A 57 -3.02 -4.80 -12.49
N LEU A 58 -1.78 -4.70 -12.02
CA LEU A 58 -0.59 -5.18 -12.73
C LEU A 58 -0.37 -6.69 -12.55
N ILE A 59 -1.03 -7.32 -11.58
CA ILE A 59 -0.87 -8.75 -11.28
C ILE A 59 -1.66 -9.58 -12.30
N LYS A 60 -2.96 -9.28 -12.47
CA LYS A 60 -3.82 -9.95 -13.44
C LYS A 60 -5.10 -9.16 -13.68
N ARG A 61 -5.24 -8.55 -14.87
CA ARG A 61 -6.36 -7.67 -15.25
C ARG A 61 -7.74 -8.31 -15.07
N ARG A 62 -7.92 -9.57 -15.53
CA ARG A 62 -9.20 -10.30 -15.43
C ARG A 62 -9.70 -10.53 -14.00
N VAL A 63 -8.81 -10.64 -13.02
CA VAL A 63 -9.19 -10.93 -11.61
C VAL A 63 -8.81 -9.78 -10.67
N THR A 64 -8.54 -8.59 -11.21
CA THR A 64 -8.13 -7.41 -10.44
C THR A 64 -9.13 -7.05 -9.34
N GLY A 65 -10.44 -7.21 -9.59
CA GLY A 65 -11.49 -6.93 -8.60
C GLY A 65 -11.45 -7.88 -7.40
N GLN A 66 -11.19 -9.17 -7.63
CA GLN A 66 -11.06 -10.16 -6.53
C GLN A 66 -9.78 -9.93 -5.72
N ILE A 67 -8.67 -9.62 -6.39
CA ILE A 67 -7.40 -9.31 -5.71
C ILE A 67 -7.55 -8.00 -4.91
N ALA A 68 -8.14 -6.95 -5.48
CA ALA A 68 -8.39 -5.68 -4.78
C ALA A 68 -9.31 -5.87 -3.59
N GLY A 69 -10.36 -6.69 -3.73
CA GLY A 69 -11.27 -7.05 -2.65
C GLY A 69 -10.56 -7.74 -1.49
N ASN A 70 -9.68 -8.71 -1.80
CA ASN A 70 -8.88 -9.38 -0.78
C ASN A 70 -7.91 -8.42 -0.09
N VAL A 71 -7.18 -7.58 -0.83
CA VAL A 71 -6.26 -6.58 -0.27
C VAL A 71 -6.99 -5.63 0.68
N GLY A 72 -8.17 -5.12 0.29
CA GLY A 72 -9.00 -4.27 1.14
C GLY A 72 -9.49 -4.98 2.40
N ALA A 73 -9.89 -6.25 2.29
CA ALA A 73 -10.31 -7.04 3.45
C ALA A 73 -9.16 -7.23 4.46
N TYR A 74 -7.94 -7.53 3.99
CA TYR A 74 -6.77 -7.67 4.86
C TYR A 74 -6.37 -6.35 5.55
N GLY A 75 -6.60 -5.20 4.91
CA GLY A 75 -6.42 -3.89 5.55
C GLY A 75 -7.29 -3.72 6.80
N ASN A 76 -8.57 -4.08 6.71
CA ASN A 76 -9.48 -4.07 7.85
C ASN A 76 -9.07 -5.08 8.94
N VAL A 77 -8.66 -6.29 8.55
CA VAL A 77 -8.14 -7.29 9.51
C VAL A 77 -6.92 -6.75 10.25
N GLY A 78 -5.98 -6.12 9.53
CA GLY A 78 -4.81 -5.48 10.13
C GLY A 78 -5.18 -4.40 11.16
N ALA A 79 -6.14 -3.53 10.82
CA ALA A 79 -6.63 -2.50 11.74
C ALA A 79 -7.19 -3.10 13.05
N VAL A 80 -7.98 -4.18 12.97
CA VAL A 80 -8.50 -4.89 14.14
C VAL A 80 -7.38 -5.52 14.95
N VAL A 81 -6.39 -6.14 14.31
CA VAL A 81 -5.24 -6.75 14.98
C VAL A 81 -4.43 -5.70 15.74
N TYR A 82 -4.09 -4.57 15.11
CA TYR A 82 -3.33 -3.51 15.77
C TYR A 82 -4.14 -2.81 16.87
N LEU A 83 -5.44 -2.59 16.67
CA LEU A 83 -6.29 -2.03 17.72
C LEU A 83 -6.40 -2.98 18.93
N THR A 84 -6.50 -4.28 18.67
CA THR A 84 -6.50 -5.30 19.72
C THR A 84 -5.15 -5.33 20.46
N LEU A 85 -4.04 -5.26 19.73
CA LEU A 85 -2.70 -5.16 20.31
C LEU A 85 -2.57 -3.91 21.18
N PHE A 86 -3.09 -2.76 20.72
CA PHE A 86 -3.15 -1.53 21.50
C PHE A 86 -3.96 -1.69 22.80
N SER A 87 -5.10 -2.37 22.73
CA SER A 87 -5.96 -2.65 23.89
C SER A 87 -5.28 -3.50 24.97
N LEU A 88 -4.28 -4.31 24.59
CA LEU A 88 -3.52 -5.16 25.52
C LEU A 88 -2.27 -4.47 26.11
N LEU A 89 -1.94 -3.26 25.64
CA LEU A 89 -0.76 -2.52 26.10
C LEU A 89 -1.06 -1.74 27.41
N PRO A 90 -0.03 -1.44 28.22
CA PRO A 90 -0.19 -0.63 29.43
C PRO A 90 -0.75 0.76 29.11
N GLU A 91 -1.65 1.27 29.94
CA GLU A 91 -2.22 2.60 29.75
C GLU A 91 -1.18 3.72 29.91
N GLY A 92 -1.41 4.84 29.22
CA GLY A 92 -0.59 6.06 29.32
C GLY A 92 0.52 6.17 28.27
N ALA A 93 1.48 7.06 28.52
CA ALA A 93 2.53 7.41 27.56
C ALA A 93 3.41 6.22 27.17
N VAL A 94 3.60 5.26 28.08
CA VAL A 94 4.41 4.06 27.83
C VAL A 94 3.76 3.14 26.80
N GLY A 95 2.45 2.90 26.90
CA GLY A 95 1.72 2.09 25.92
C GLY A 95 1.68 2.72 24.54
N ASN A 96 1.41 4.04 24.47
CA ASN A 96 1.43 4.78 23.22
C ASN A 96 2.80 4.67 22.52
N ARG A 97 3.88 4.83 23.28
CA ARG A 97 5.24 4.66 22.75
C ARG A 97 5.48 3.26 22.19
N ILE A 98 5.16 2.22 22.96
CA ILE A 98 5.35 0.83 22.54
C ILE A 98 4.51 0.55 21.28
N PHE A 99 3.27 1.04 21.22
CA PHE A 99 2.40 0.87 20.07
C PHE A 99 3.00 1.47 18.78
N PHE A 100 3.46 2.72 18.83
CA PHE A 100 4.10 3.36 17.68
C PHE A 100 5.45 2.71 17.33
N GLU A 101 6.22 2.23 18.31
CA GLU A 101 7.43 1.46 18.04
C GLU A 101 7.12 0.12 17.33
N VAL A 102 6.06 -0.59 17.74
CA VAL A 102 5.60 -1.82 17.07
C VAL A 102 5.17 -1.54 15.63
N LEU A 103 4.37 -0.49 15.38
CA LEU A 103 3.98 -0.08 14.03
C LEU A 103 5.21 0.22 13.16
N GLY A 104 6.20 0.91 13.71
CA GLY A 104 7.44 1.23 13.02
C GLY A 104 8.28 0.00 12.67
N VAL A 105 8.52 -0.88 13.64
CA VAL A 105 9.31 -2.11 13.42
C VAL A 105 8.61 -3.02 12.40
N MET A 106 7.30 -3.23 12.52
CA MET A 106 6.54 -4.03 11.57
C MET A 106 6.59 -3.42 10.17
N SER A 107 6.48 -2.10 10.07
CA SER A 107 6.63 -1.38 8.80
C SER A 107 8.02 -1.57 8.17
N ILE A 108 9.11 -1.54 8.94
CA ILE A 108 10.46 -1.83 8.42
C ILE A 108 10.58 -3.27 7.93
N ILE A 109 10.02 -4.23 8.66
CA ILE A 109 10.01 -5.64 8.24
C ILE A 109 9.26 -5.78 6.91
N VAL A 110 8.08 -5.17 6.79
CA VAL A 110 7.30 -5.18 5.54
C VAL A 110 8.07 -4.49 4.42
N ALA A 111 8.69 -3.34 4.68
CA ALA A 111 9.51 -2.64 3.68
C ALA A 111 10.67 -3.52 3.19
N PHE A 112 11.34 -4.25 4.09
CA PHE A 112 12.38 -5.21 3.72
C PHE A 112 11.82 -6.35 2.85
N LEU A 113 10.69 -6.94 3.26
CA LEU A 113 10.02 -7.98 2.46
C LEU A 113 9.61 -7.45 1.08
N CYS A 114 9.05 -6.25 0.99
CA CYS A 114 8.70 -5.62 -0.28
C CYS A 114 9.95 -5.32 -1.14
N GLY A 115 11.05 -4.89 -0.52
CA GLY A 115 12.30 -4.62 -1.24
C GLY A 115 12.96 -5.87 -1.81
N PHE A 116 12.98 -6.98 -1.05
CA PHE A 116 13.68 -8.20 -1.44
C PHE A 116 12.81 -9.22 -2.16
N PHE A 117 11.57 -9.42 -1.70
CA PHE A 117 10.67 -10.48 -2.21
C PHE A 117 9.68 -10.01 -3.26
N LEU A 118 9.33 -8.72 -3.31
CA LEU A 118 8.43 -8.24 -4.37
C LEU A 118 9.20 -8.27 -5.69
N LYS A 119 8.95 -9.27 -6.52
CA LYS A 119 9.45 -9.25 -7.91
C LYS A 119 8.54 -8.29 -8.67
N GLU A 120 9.11 -7.22 -9.21
CA GLU A 120 8.33 -6.41 -10.15
C GLU A 120 7.97 -7.30 -11.32
N PRO A 121 6.70 -7.28 -11.80
CA PRO A 121 6.36 -7.99 -13.01
C PRO A 121 7.21 -7.41 -14.15
N GLU A 122 8.20 -8.18 -14.58
CA GLU A 122 9.07 -7.89 -15.73
C GLU A 122 8.17 -7.75 -16.97
N GLY A 123 8.12 -6.55 -17.55
CA GLY A 123 7.39 -6.27 -18.81
C GLY A 123 6.13 -5.40 -18.74
N SER A 124 5.69 -4.93 -17.56
CA SER A 124 4.39 -4.24 -17.45
C SER A 124 4.29 -2.82 -18.06
N PHE A 125 5.33 -2.25 -18.67
CA PHE A 125 5.29 -0.85 -19.10
C PHE A 125 5.98 -0.55 -20.44
N ALA A 126 5.88 -1.46 -21.42
CA ALA A 126 6.20 -1.12 -22.82
C ALA A 126 5.37 -1.84 -23.90
N GLU A 127 4.75 -3.00 -23.66
CA GLU A 127 4.27 -3.82 -24.79
C GLU A 127 2.76 -3.80 -25.08
N HIS A 128 1.83 -3.50 -24.16
CA HIS A 128 0.41 -3.88 -24.40
C HIS A 128 -0.59 -2.73 -24.32
N HIS A 129 -0.43 -1.79 -25.26
CA HIS A 129 -1.58 -1.19 -25.95
C HIS A 129 -2.07 -2.05 -27.14
N LYS A 130 -1.44 -3.21 -27.41
CA LYS A 130 -1.78 -4.10 -28.54
C LYS A 130 -2.80 -5.19 -28.24
N ASP A 131 -2.73 -5.81 -27.06
CA ASP A 131 -3.58 -6.98 -26.78
C ASP A 131 -5.08 -6.67 -26.63
N GLU A 132 -5.45 -5.41 -26.36
CA GLU A 132 -6.87 -4.99 -26.33
C GLU A 132 -7.37 -4.56 -27.72
N GLU A 133 -6.51 -4.04 -28.61
CA GLU A 133 -6.90 -3.73 -30.01
C GLU A 133 -7.05 -5.03 -30.83
N ASP A 134 -6.16 -6.01 -30.64
CA ASP A 134 -6.20 -7.27 -31.40
C ASP A 134 -7.31 -8.23 -30.93
N GLU A 135 -7.67 -8.29 -29.63
CA GLU A 135 -8.79 -9.13 -29.15
C GLU A 135 -10.17 -8.51 -29.42
N GLU A 136 -10.32 -7.18 -29.42
CA GLU A 136 -11.57 -6.52 -29.81
C GLU A 136 -11.81 -6.56 -31.32
N GLU A 137 -10.78 -6.38 -32.16
CA GLU A 137 -10.90 -6.53 -33.63
C GLU A 137 -11.26 -7.97 -34.03
N VAL A 138 -10.63 -8.99 -33.44
CA VAL A 138 -10.91 -10.41 -33.74
C VAL A 138 -12.35 -10.79 -33.33
N ASN A 139 -12.88 -10.20 -32.26
CA ASN A 139 -14.24 -10.47 -31.81
C ASN A 139 -15.29 -9.75 -32.68
N LEU A 140 -15.01 -8.52 -33.14
CA LEU A 140 -15.89 -7.78 -34.05
C LEU A 140 -15.95 -8.38 -35.46
N GLU A 141 -14.84 -8.91 -35.98
CA GLU A 141 -14.77 -9.53 -37.31
C GLU A 141 -15.46 -10.92 -37.34
N SER A 142 -15.64 -11.55 -36.18
CA SER A 142 -16.29 -12.86 -36.05
C SER A 142 -17.82 -12.81 -35.89
N VAL A 143 -18.42 -11.63 -35.78
CA VAL A 143 -19.89 -11.49 -35.75
C VAL A 143 -20.40 -11.50 -37.19
N PRO A 144 -21.06 -12.58 -37.65
CA PRO A 144 -21.57 -12.62 -39.00
C PRO A 144 -22.67 -11.54 -39.16
N MET A 145 -22.41 -10.59 -40.06
CA MET A 145 -23.34 -9.59 -40.55
C MET A 145 -24.50 -10.27 -41.29
N PHE A 146 -25.52 -10.71 -40.56
CA PHE A 146 -26.85 -11.10 -41.06
C PHE A 146 -27.87 -10.75 -39.97
N ALA A 147 -28.97 -10.04 -40.20
CA ALA A 147 -29.54 -9.45 -41.41
C ALA A 147 -30.48 -8.31 -40.96
N GLU A 148 -30.37 -7.16 -41.61
CA GLU A 148 -31.50 -6.24 -41.79
C GLU A 148 -32.39 -6.85 -42.89
N ASP A 149 -33.62 -7.20 -42.52
CA ASP A 149 -34.88 -7.07 -43.28
C ASP A 149 -36.03 -7.81 -42.56
#